data_AF-A0A1I5A742-F1
#
_entry.id   AF-A0A1I5A742-F1
#
_cell.length_a   1.000
_cell.length_b   1.000
_cell.length_c   1.000
_cell.angle_alpha   90.00
_cell.angle_beta   90.00
_cell.angle_gamma   90.00
#
_symmetry.space_group_name_H-M   'P 1'
#
loop_
_entity.id
_entity.type
_entity.pdbx_description
1 polymer ?
#
loop_
_entity_poly.entity_id
_entity_poly.type
_entity_poly.pdbx_seq_one_letter_code
_entity_poly.pdbx_strand_id
1 'polypeptide(L)'
;MSDDNSEKLDFLFEWAVWGHLNSKKDIESILLKGHLMLETALDTVLSRNNILKTENDSFYRKLTLLEKNIVTKNPERDFIIDSLRKINLVRNKLAHEILYKELDIDIENWSKDILENLKGEKFANFTKRTKIVHSFSILSFNLLRMKTTS
;
A
#
# COMPACT_ATOMS: atom_id res chain seq x y z
N MET A 1 11.42 19.97 -15.82
CA MET A 1 12.12 18.70 -16.06
C MET A 1 11.93 17.74 -14.88
N SER A 2 10.70 17.64 -14.34
CA SER A 2 10.45 17.22 -12.95
C SER A 2 9.37 16.14 -12.76
N ASP A 3 8.32 16.08 -13.60
CA ASP A 3 7.26 15.05 -13.45
C ASP A 3 7.63 13.68 -14.07
N ASP A 4 8.29 13.64 -15.25
CA ASP A 4 8.62 12.39 -15.96
C ASP A 4 9.59 11.47 -15.19
N ASN A 5 10.53 12.04 -14.43
CA ASN A 5 11.42 11.26 -13.58
C ASN A 5 10.69 10.69 -12.35
N SER A 6 9.72 11.40 -11.78
CA SER A 6 8.94 10.90 -10.66
C SER A 6 8.07 9.71 -11.08
N GLU A 7 7.45 9.80 -12.25
CA GLU A 7 6.62 8.69 -12.77
C GLU A 7 7.43 7.42 -13.06
N LYS A 8 8.65 7.58 -13.61
CA LYS A 8 9.58 6.44 -13.80
C LYS A 8 10.00 5.82 -12.48
N LEU A 9 10.29 6.64 -11.46
CA LEU A 9 10.63 6.16 -10.13
C LEU A 9 9.46 5.42 -9.47
N ASP A 10 8.22 5.87 -9.67
CA ASP A 10 7.02 5.21 -9.15
C ASP A 10 6.83 3.83 -9.76
N PHE A 11 7.04 3.70 -11.07
CA PHE A 11 7.00 2.40 -11.75
C PHE A 11 8.12 1.46 -11.30
N LEU A 12 9.34 1.98 -11.11
CA LEU A 12 10.45 1.19 -10.55
C LEU A 12 10.16 0.74 -9.12
N PHE A 13 9.49 1.57 -8.33
CA PHE A 13 9.07 1.21 -6.97
C PHE A 13 8.03 0.09 -7.00
N GLU A 14 7.01 0.19 -7.86
CA GLU A 14 6.03 -0.87 -8.09
C GLU A 14 6.73 -2.21 -8.38
N TRP A 15 7.66 -2.21 -9.34
CA TRP A 15 8.44 -3.41 -9.69
C TRP A 15 9.28 -3.93 -8.53
N ALA A 16 9.89 -3.04 -7.75
CA ALA A 16 10.65 -3.42 -6.56
C ALA A 16 9.76 -4.08 -5.50
N VAL A 17 8.54 -3.58 -5.28
CA VAL A 17 7.55 -4.19 -4.39
C VAL A 17 7.20 -5.59 -4.88
N TRP A 18 6.82 -5.73 -6.14
CA TRP A 18 6.50 -7.02 -6.72
C TRP A 18 7.66 -8.01 -6.59
N GLY A 19 8.87 -7.63 -7.01
CA GLY A 19 10.04 -8.50 -6.97
C GLY A 19 10.42 -8.93 -5.55
N HIS A 20 10.37 -8.00 -4.59
CA HIS A 20 10.68 -8.30 -3.20
C HIS A 20 9.68 -9.29 -2.58
N LEU A 21 8.38 -9.05 -2.80
CA LEU A 21 7.32 -9.88 -2.21
C LEU A 21 7.13 -11.21 -2.93
N ASN A 22 7.37 -11.28 -4.24
CA ASN A 22 7.30 -12.53 -4.99
C ASN A 22 8.32 -13.56 -4.50
N SER A 23 9.43 -13.14 -3.87
CA SER A 23 10.39 -14.05 -3.23
C SER A 23 9.86 -14.73 -1.96
N LYS A 24 8.76 -14.25 -1.38
CA LYS A 24 8.19 -14.76 -0.12
C LYS A 24 7.18 -15.88 -0.39
N LYS A 25 7.21 -16.89 0.48
CA LYS A 25 6.40 -18.11 0.32
C LYS A 25 5.09 -18.02 1.10
N ASP A 26 5.16 -17.60 2.35
CA ASP A 26 4.03 -17.52 3.27
C ASP A 26 3.37 -16.13 3.29
N ILE A 27 2.08 -16.12 3.60
CA ILE A 27 1.23 -14.93 3.62
C ILE A 27 1.65 -13.94 4.71
N GLU A 28 2.10 -14.42 5.87
CA GLU A 28 2.57 -13.58 6.98
C GLU A 28 3.78 -12.75 6.55
N SER A 29 4.78 -13.38 5.95
CA SER A 29 5.96 -12.70 5.42
C SER A 29 5.62 -11.71 4.32
N ILE A 30 4.65 -12.05 3.44
CA ILE A 30 4.16 -11.13 2.41
C ILE A 30 3.49 -9.93 3.06
N LEU A 31 2.63 -10.13 4.06
CA LEU A 31 1.96 -9.05 4.80
C LEU A 31 2.96 -8.14 5.51
N LEU A 32 3.89 -8.72 6.29
CA LEU A 32 4.86 -7.95 7.07
C LEU A 32 5.80 -7.15 6.16
N LYS A 33 6.35 -7.77 5.11
CA LYS A 33 7.22 -7.07 4.17
C LYS A 33 6.45 -6.09 3.29
N GLY A 34 5.24 -6.44 2.87
CA GLY A 34 4.37 -5.57 2.08
C GLY A 34 3.96 -4.32 2.84
N HIS A 35 3.64 -4.47 4.13
CA HIS A 35 3.35 -3.34 5.03
C HIS A 35 4.53 -2.37 5.15
N LEU A 36 5.77 -2.87 5.29
CA LEU A 36 6.99 -2.04 5.29
C LEU A 36 7.20 -1.29 3.96
N MET A 37 6.90 -1.93 2.83
CA MET A 37 6.98 -1.27 1.52
C MET A 37 5.94 -0.16 1.38
N LEU A 38 4.70 -0.39 1.86
CA LEU A 38 3.66 0.64 1.90
C LEU A 38 4.04 1.79 2.83
N GLU A 39 4.70 1.50 3.96
CA GLU A 39 5.21 2.54 4.85
C GLU A 39 6.27 3.42 4.16
N THR A 40 7.18 2.79 3.40
CA THR A 40 8.18 3.52 2.59
C THR A 40 7.52 4.39 1.51
N ALA A 41 6.48 3.87 0.85
CA ALA A 41 5.71 4.63 -0.13
C ALA A 41 4.97 5.81 0.53
N LEU A 42 4.39 5.61 1.70
CA LEU A 42 3.71 6.64 2.49
C LEU A 42 4.69 7.73 2.93
N ASP A 43 5.87 7.36 3.40
CA ASP A 43 6.94 8.30 3.75
C ASP A 43 7.34 9.15 2.54
N THR A 44 7.49 8.50 1.38
CA THR A 44 7.82 9.18 0.12
C THR A 44 6.74 10.17 -0.26
N VAL A 45 5.45 9.77 -0.19
CA VAL A 45 4.35 10.66 -0.57
C VAL A 45 4.23 11.84 0.38
N LEU A 46 4.41 11.64 1.69
CA LEU A 46 4.40 12.74 2.66
C LEU A 46 5.53 13.75 2.35
N SER A 47 6.73 13.25 2.03
CA SER A 47 7.87 14.09 1.65
C SER A 47 7.61 14.86 0.36
N ARG A 48 7.05 14.23 -0.68
CA ARG A 48 6.70 14.89 -1.96
C ARG A 48 5.69 16.02 -1.79
N ASN A 49 4.83 15.88 -0.79
CA ASN A 49 3.78 16.84 -0.46
C ASN A 49 4.20 17.85 0.62
N ASN A 50 5.48 17.89 1.01
CA ASN A 50 6.02 18.76 2.06
C ASN A 50 5.29 18.63 3.42
N ILE A 51 4.73 17.46 3.71
CA ILE A 51 4.06 17.18 4.98
C ILE A 51 5.11 16.72 5.99
N LEU A 52 5.26 17.48 7.07
CA LEU A 52 6.18 17.16 8.15
C LEU A 52 5.74 15.89 8.88
N LYS A 53 6.66 14.93 8.98
CA LYS A 53 6.56 13.71 9.76
C LYS A 53 7.79 13.55 10.65
N THR A 54 7.68 12.78 11.71
CA THR A 54 8.82 12.37 12.54
C THR A 54 9.27 10.95 12.18
N GLU A 55 10.55 10.62 12.38
CA GLU A 55 11.08 9.27 12.11
C GLU A 55 10.36 8.18 12.93
N ASN A 56 9.83 8.55 14.09
CA ASN A 56 9.13 7.65 15.00
C ASN A 56 7.61 7.61 14.78
N ASP A 57 7.08 8.33 13.79
CA ASP A 57 5.64 8.31 13.51
C ASP A 57 5.23 6.90 13.06
N SER A 58 4.22 6.34 13.73
CA SER A 58 3.66 5.07 13.33
C SER A 58 2.99 5.15 11.95
N PHE A 59 2.84 4.01 11.28
CA PHE A 59 2.07 3.90 10.02
C PHE A 59 0.70 4.61 10.11
N TYR A 60 -0.03 4.41 11.20
CA TYR A 60 -1.33 5.05 11.43
C TYR A 60 -1.21 6.58 11.53
N ARG A 61 -0.18 7.09 12.21
CA ARG A 61 0.08 8.52 12.34
C ARG A 61 0.40 9.14 10.99
N LYS A 62 1.27 8.51 10.20
CA LYS A 62 1.62 8.92 8.83
C LYS A 62 0.39 8.94 7.92
N LEU A 63 -0.48 7.93 8.00
CA LEU A 63 -1.70 7.87 7.21
C LEU A 63 -2.67 9.00 7.58
N THR A 64 -2.81 9.29 8.87
CA THR A 64 -3.63 10.40 9.36
C THR A 64 -3.11 11.75 8.90
N LEU A 65 -1.78 11.93 8.84
CA LEU A 65 -1.16 13.13 8.28
C LEU A 65 -1.49 13.31 6.80
N LEU A 66 -1.39 12.24 6.01
CA LEU A 66 -1.75 12.27 4.60
C LEU A 66 -3.21 12.68 4.41
N GLU A 67 -4.14 12.00 5.10
CA GLU A 67 -5.57 12.25 5.00
C GLU A 67 -5.95 13.70 5.31
N LYS A 68 -5.40 14.27 6.39
CA LYS A 68 -5.69 15.65 6.81
C LYS A 68 -5.27 16.71 5.78
N ASN A 69 -4.33 16.37 4.90
CA ASN A 69 -3.84 17.27 3.86
C ASN A 69 -4.52 17.02 2.50
N ILE A 70 -5.46 16.07 2.40
CA ILE A 70 -6.27 15.89 1.19
C ILE A 70 -7.45 16.87 1.24
N VAL A 71 -7.41 17.89 0.38
CA VAL A 71 -8.44 18.97 0.36
C VAL A 71 -9.68 18.58 -0.45
N THR A 72 -9.53 17.69 -1.44
CA THR A 72 -10.61 17.33 -2.37
C THR A 72 -11.03 15.88 -2.18
N LYS A 73 -12.34 15.67 -1.95
CA LYS A 73 -12.94 14.34 -1.99
C LYS A 73 -12.72 13.70 -3.35
N ASN A 74 -12.13 12.53 -3.36
CA ASN A 74 -11.91 11.75 -4.56
C ASN A 74 -12.10 10.28 -4.20
N PRO A 75 -13.08 9.57 -4.79
CA PRO A 75 -13.39 8.20 -4.42
C PRO A 75 -12.20 7.24 -4.50
N GLU A 76 -11.30 7.43 -5.47
CA GLU A 76 -10.09 6.61 -5.63
C GLU A 76 -9.11 6.87 -4.49
N ARG A 77 -8.92 8.14 -4.09
CA ARG A 77 -8.07 8.49 -2.92
C ARG A 77 -8.65 7.96 -1.63
N ASP A 78 -9.96 8.10 -1.43
CA ASP A 78 -10.66 7.61 -0.26
C ASP A 78 -10.49 6.08 -0.16
N PHE A 79 -10.62 5.38 -1.30
CA PHE A 79 -10.37 3.94 -1.39
C PHE A 79 -8.92 3.55 -1.05
N ILE A 80 -7.92 4.31 -1.52
CA ILE A 80 -6.51 4.08 -1.17
C ILE A 80 -6.29 4.22 0.34
N ILE A 81 -6.82 5.28 0.95
CA ILE A 81 -6.70 5.52 2.40
C ILE A 81 -7.37 4.39 3.19
N ASP A 82 -8.59 3.99 2.82
CA ASP A 82 -9.30 2.90 3.48
C ASP A 82 -8.58 1.56 3.32
N SER A 83 -7.99 1.32 2.15
CA SER A 83 -7.18 0.13 1.91
C SER A 83 -5.92 0.08 2.78
N LEU A 84 -5.27 1.23 3.01
CA LEU A 84 -4.12 1.35 3.92
C LEU A 84 -4.54 1.15 5.39
N ARG A 85 -5.73 1.63 5.80
CA ARG A 85 -6.27 1.34 7.13
C ARG A 85 -6.52 -0.15 7.31
N LYS A 86 -7.22 -0.78 6.37
CA LYS A 86 -7.55 -2.21 6.40
C LYS A 86 -6.28 -3.05 6.57
N ILE A 87 -5.25 -2.83 5.74
CA ILE A 87 -4.02 -3.64 5.83
C ILE A 87 -3.25 -3.41 7.14
N ASN A 88 -3.28 -2.18 7.68
CA ASN A 88 -2.69 -1.89 8.98
C ASN A 88 -3.44 -2.61 10.12
N LEU A 89 -4.76 -2.74 10.04
CA LEU A 89 -5.55 -3.53 10.98
C LEU A 89 -5.19 -5.02 10.90
N VAL A 90 -5.11 -5.59 9.69
CA VAL A 90 -4.70 -7.00 9.49
C VAL A 90 -3.29 -7.25 10.05
N ARG A 91 -2.33 -6.34 9.80
CA ARG A 91 -0.98 -6.43 10.35
C ARG A 91 -0.98 -6.36 11.88
N ASN A 92 -1.78 -5.46 12.48
CA ASN A 92 -1.88 -5.34 13.93
C ASN A 92 -2.50 -6.59 14.56
N LYS A 93 -3.56 -7.16 13.97
CA LYS A 93 -4.13 -8.45 14.42
C LYS A 93 -3.07 -9.55 14.39
N LEU A 94 -2.33 -9.67 13.28
CA LEU A 94 -1.22 -10.64 13.18
C LEU A 94 -0.18 -10.49 14.30
N ALA A 95 0.14 -9.26 14.71
CA ALA A 95 1.13 -9.00 15.74
C ALA A 95 0.64 -9.31 17.17
N HIS A 96 -0.67 -9.29 17.41
CA HIS A 96 -1.25 -9.43 18.75
C HIS A 96 -1.95 -10.77 18.98
N GLU A 97 -2.37 -11.46 17.92
CA GLU A 97 -3.08 -12.73 17.99
C GLU A 97 -2.11 -13.89 17.73
N ILE A 98 -1.89 -14.74 18.74
CA ILE A 98 -0.99 -15.91 18.66
C ILE A 98 -1.38 -16.88 17.53
N LEU A 99 -2.67 -16.93 17.16
CA LEU A 99 -3.21 -17.74 16.07
C LEU A 99 -4.30 -16.97 15.34
N TYR A 100 -3.90 -16.04 14.46
CA TYR A 100 -4.84 -15.28 13.65
C TYR A 100 -5.43 -16.15 12.51
N LYS A 101 -6.50 -16.87 12.83
CA LYS A 101 -7.13 -17.87 11.93
C LYS A 101 -7.75 -17.28 10.67
N GLU A 102 -8.07 -15.98 10.69
CA GLU A 102 -8.75 -15.28 9.60
C GLU A 102 -7.78 -14.54 8.67
N LEU A 103 -6.46 -14.56 8.95
CA LEU A 103 -5.44 -13.86 8.17
C LEU A 103 -5.61 -14.06 6.67
N ASP A 104 -5.75 -15.32 6.26
CA ASP A 104 -5.86 -15.71 4.87
C ASP A 104 -7.10 -15.14 4.19
N ILE A 105 -8.22 -15.04 4.90
CA ILE A 105 -9.49 -14.54 4.36
C ILE A 105 -9.44 -13.00 4.30
N ASP A 106 -8.99 -12.37 5.38
CA ASP A 106 -8.91 -10.90 5.47
C ASP A 106 -7.97 -10.32 4.42
N ILE A 107 -6.80 -10.95 4.20
CA ILE A 107 -5.85 -10.48 3.19
C ILE A 107 -6.30 -10.79 1.76
N GLU A 108 -7.03 -11.90 1.55
CA GLU A 108 -7.56 -12.24 0.23
C GLU A 108 -8.67 -11.29 -0.18
N ASN A 109 -9.58 -10.96 0.74
CA ASN A 109 -10.63 -9.97 0.52
C ASN A 109 -10.03 -8.59 0.26
N TRP A 110 -9.07 -8.17 1.08
CA TRP A 110 -8.34 -6.92 0.84
C TRP A 110 -7.66 -6.91 -0.53
N SER A 111 -7.01 -8.02 -0.92
CA SER A 111 -6.34 -8.13 -2.22
C SER A 111 -7.33 -8.01 -3.38
N LYS A 112 -8.48 -8.68 -3.27
CA LYS A 112 -9.56 -8.62 -4.26
C LYS A 112 -10.08 -7.20 -4.43
N ASP A 113 -10.38 -6.50 -3.33
CA ASP A 113 -10.85 -5.12 -3.36
C ASP A 113 -9.88 -4.23 -4.17
N ILE A 114 -8.58 -4.35 -3.92
CA ILE A 114 -7.54 -3.58 -4.63
C ILE A 114 -7.56 -3.85 -6.14
N LEU A 115 -7.58 -5.12 -6.53
CA LEU A 115 -7.49 -5.53 -7.94
C LEU A 115 -8.74 -5.14 -8.75
N GLU A 116 -9.88 -4.99 -8.08
CA GLU A 116 -11.15 -4.59 -8.72
C GLU A 116 -11.28 -3.05 -8.85
N ASN A 117 -10.68 -2.28 -7.93
CA ASN A 117 -10.92 -0.84 -7.83
C ASN A 117 -9.74 0.04 -8.26
N LEU A 118 -8.50 -0.47 -8.29
CA LEU A 118 -7.32 0.30 -8.70
C LEU A 118 -6.80 -0.12 -10.07
N LYS A 119 -6.26 0.87 -10.81
CA LYS A 119 -5.56 0.61 -12.06
C LYS A 119 -4.20 -0.02 -11.77
N GLY A 120 -3.95 -1.14 -12.44
CA GLY A 120 -2.70 -1.89 -12.45
C GLY A 120 -2.70 -2.88 -13.61
N GLU A 121 -1.57 -3.54 -13.87
CA GLU A 121 -1.51 -4.57 -14.92
C GLU A 121 -2.47 -5.73 -14.58
N LYS A 122 -3.53 -5.86 -15.38
CA LYS A 122 -4.50 -6.96 -15.29
C LYS A 122 -3.89 -8.18 -15.95
N PHE A 123 -3.35 -9.09 -15.15
CA PHE A 123 -3.01 -10.41 -15.64
C PHE A 123 -4.11 -11.40 -15.25
N ALA A 124 -4.61 -12.14 -16.23
CA ALA A 124 -5.57 -13.22 -16.00
C ALA A 124 -4.86 -14.43 -15.36
N ASN A 125 -5.55 -15.12 -14.45
CA ASN A 125 -5.18 -16.41 -13.84
C ASN A 125 -4.02 -16.42 -12.81
N PHE A 126 -4.00 -15.48 -11.87
CA PHE A 126 -3.09 -15.58 -10.73
C PHE A 126 -3.59 -16.48 -9.59
N THR A 127 -2.64 -17.17 -8.95
CA THR A 127 -2.87 -17.84 -7.66
C THR A 127 -3.19 -16.80 -6.58
N LYS A 128 -3.84 -17.23 -5.48
CA LYS A 128 -4.14 -16.38 -4.31
C LYS A 128 -2.93 -15.56 -3.85
N ARG A 129 -1.79 -16.22 -3.65
CA ARG A 129 -0.53 -15.58 -3.25
C ARG A 129 -0.11 -14.48 -4.23
N THR A 130 -0.13 -14.79 -5.52
CA THR A 130 0.29 -13.83 -6.55
C THR A 130 -0.65 -12.63 -6.58
N LYS A 131 -1.98 -12.82 -6.44
CA LYS A 131 -2.94 -11.71 -6.31
C LYS A 131 -2.58 -10.77 -5.16
N ILE A 132 -2.27 -11.33 -3.98
CA ILE A 132 -1.88 -10.53 -2.80
C ILE A 132 -0.61 -9.72 -3.07
N VAL A 133 0.42 -10.34 -3.66
CA VAL A 133 1.66 -9.65 -4.04
C VAL A 133 1.38 -8.49 -5.00
N HIS A 134 0.55 -8.72 -6.02
CA HIS A 134 0.16 -7.67 -6.96
C HIS A 134 -0.66 -6.56 -6.30
N SER A 135 -1.52 -6.86 -5.33
CA SER A 135 -2.27 -5.83 -4.60
C SER A 135 -1.35 -4.88 -3.84
N PHE A 136 -0.28 -5.37 -3.20
CA PHE A 136 0.73 -4.50 -2.59
C PHE A 136 1.45 -3.62 -3.62
N SER A 137 1.83 -4.22 -4.74
CA SER A 137 2.47 -3.51 -5.87
C SER A 137 1.60 -2.36 -6.37
N ILE A 138 0.35 -2.67 -6.73
CA ILE A 138 -0.63 -1.71 -7.26
C ILE A 138 -0.96 -0.64 -6.24
N LEU A 139 -1.20 -1.00 -4.98
CA LEU A 139 -1.52 -0.01 -3.95
C LEU A 139 -0.35 0.95 -3.73
N SER A 140 0.90 0.45 -3.72
CA SER A 140 2.08 1.30 -3.55
C SER A 140 2.24 2.32 -4.68
N PHE A 141 2.01 1.89 -5.92
CA PHE A 141 2.06 2.74 -7.09
C PHE A 141 0.99 3.84 -7.06
N ASN A 142 -0.25 3.47 -6.76
CA ASN A 142 -1.36 4.42 -6.69
C ASN A 142 -1.20 5.39 -5.50
N LEU A 143 -0.66 4.93 -4.37
CA LEU A 143 -0.30 5.77 -3.23
C LEU A 143 0.74 6.83 -3.62
N LEU A 144 1.83 6.45 -4.30
CA LEU A 144 2.90 7.38 -4.68
C LEU A 144 2.44 8.53 -5.59
N ARG A 145 1.33 8.33 -6.31
CA ARG A 145 0.71 9.32 -7.21
C ARG A 145 -0.28 10.24 -6.51
N MET A 146 -0.52 10.06 -5.21
CA MET A 146 -1.35 10.96 -4.43
C MET A 146 -0.69 12.34 -4.30
N LYS A 147 -1.31 13.34 -4.90
CA LYS A 147 -0.97 14.76 -4.72
C LYS A 147 -1.94 15.39 -3.73
N THR A 148 -1.42 15.93 -2.63
CA THR A 148 -2.14 16.89 -1.80
C THR A 148 -1.94 18.26 -2.43
N THR A 149 -3.00 19.03 -2.62
CA THR A 149 -2.89 20.40 -3.13
C THR A 149 -2.04 21.23 -2.16
N SER A 150 -0.86 21.66 -2.63
CA SER A 150 -0.18 22.86 -2.12
C SER A 150 -0.82 24.09 -2.75
#